data_AF-A0A962FDQ1-F1
#
_entry.id   AF-A0A962FDQ1-F1
#
_cell.length_a   1.000
_cell.length_b   1.000
_cell.length_c   1.000
_cell.angle_alpha   90.00
_cell.angle_beta   90.00
_cell.angle_gamma   90.00
#
_symmetry.space_group_name_H-M   'P 1'
#
loop_
_entity.id
_entity.type
_entity.pdbx_description
1 polymer ?
#
loop_
_entity_poly.entity_id
_entity_poly.type
_entity_poly.pdbx_seq_one_letter_code
_entity_poly.pdbx_strand_id
1 'polypeptide(L)'
;MRFTQHIVKHAVAIFATSLLGCLAATGAAAAGPACAAARHGDTPFTICVFNPAKADIRTFWRDANGDAYGGFDRLAEDVAGRGGRLVFAMNAGMYQPDLSPVGLYVEKGQEGHPVNRRAGAGNFGMLPNGIFWVRGQSAGITETRKFLTQNIRPDYATQSGPLLVIGGKIHPKIKPDGVSEKTRNGVGMCEDGLARFIIADAPVTFFAFASLFVTLKCPDALFLDGSISALYAPDLKRNDGWKSIGPIVGVVEGMKKER
;
A
#
# COMPACT_ATOMS: atom_id res chain seq x y z
N MET A 1 34.22 -21.68 93.23
CA MET A 1 34.93 -22.82 92.60
C MET A 1 35.07 -22.54 91.10
N ARG A 2 36.11 -23.11 90.49
CA ARG A 2 36.77 -22.71 89.24
C ARG A 2 35.89 -22.71 87.97
N PHE A 3 36.17 -21.71 87.12
CA PHE A 3 36.19 -21.66 85.65
C PHE A 3 35.81 -22.93 84.86
N THR A 4 34.89 -22.80 83.90
CA THR A 4 35.21 -22.99 82.46
C THR A 4 34.10 -22.38 81.57
N GLN A 5 34.45 -21.37 80.77
CA GLN A 5 33.62 -20.82 79.68
C GLN A 5 33.83 -21.67 78.42
N HIS A 6 32.75 -22.22 77.86
CA HIS A 6 32.75 -22.75 76.50
C HIS A 6 32.31 -21.64 75.53
N ILE A 7 33.25 -21.22 74.69
CA ILE A 7 33.02 -20.31 73.56
C ILE A 7 32.40 -21.13 72.42
N VAL A 8 31.14 -20.90 72.09
CA VAL A 8 30.51 -21.42 70.87
C VAL A 8 30.50 -20.31 69.82
N LYS A 9 31.42 -20.40 68.84
CA LYS A 9 31.49 -19.53 67.67
C LYS A 9 30.30 -19.83 66.76
N HIS A 10 29.29 -18.96 66.73
CA HIS A 10 28.26 -18.98 65.68
C HIS A 10 28.70 -18.04 64.55
N ALA A 11 29.01 -18.62 63.40
CA ALA A 11 29.31 -17.90 62.18
C ALA A 11 28.04 -17.22 61.64
N VAL A 12 28.07 -15.90 61.52
CA VAL A 12 27.04 -15.14 60.82
C VAL A 12 27.34 -15.22 59.33
N ALA A 13 26.56 -16.01 58.60
CA ALA A 13 26.60 -16.02 57.13
C ALA A 13 25.85 -14.78 56.61
N ILE A 14 26.59 -13.79 56.13
CA ILE A 14 26.04 -12.61 55.46
C ILE A 14 25.63 -13.04 54.05
N PHE A 15 24.32 -13.22 53.83
CA PHE A 15 23.76 -13.38 52.48
C PHE A 15 23.81 -12.02 51.77
N ALA A 16 24.81 -11.81 50.93
CA ALA A 16 24.83 -10.71 49.98
C ALA A 16 23.83 -11.03 48.85
N THR A 17 22.60 -10.53 48.95
CA THR A 17 21.65 -10.52 47.83
C THR A 17 22.12 -9.53 46.77
N SER A 18 22.81 -10.03 45.76
CA SER A 18 23.10 -9.31 44.52
C SER A 18 21.80 -9.10 43.74
N LEU A 19 21.28 -7.87 43.77
CA LEU A 19 20.25 -7.43 42.81
C LEU A 19 20.86 -7.41 41.41
N LEU A 20 20.68 -8.50 40.66
CA LEU A 20 20.87 -8.50 39.21
C LEU A 20 19.67 -7.77 38.60
N GLY A 21 19.82 -6.46 38.38
CA GLY A 21 18.88 -5.68 37.59
C GLY A 21 18.91 -6.15 36.14
N CYS A 22 17.96 -6.99 35.74
CA CYS A 22 17.66 -7.24 34.33
C CYS A 22 17.10 -5.94 33.74
N LEU A 23 17.97 -5.13 33.12
CA LEU A 23 17.55 -4.16 32.12
C LEU A 23 16.98 -4.94 30.93
N ALA A 24 15.65 -5.12 30.93
CA ALA A 24 14.94 -5.52 29.72
C ALA A 24 15.06 -4.35 28.73
N ALA A 25 16.03 -4.43 27.84
CA ALA A 25 16.10 -3.56 26.68
C ALA A 25 14.91 -3.89 25.78
N THR A 26 13.80 -3.15 25.95
CA THR A 26 12.72 -3.10 24.98
C THR A 26 13.26 -2.38 23.74
N GLY A 27 13.96 -3.11 22.89
CA GLY A 27 14.30 -2.65 21.55
C GLY A 27 13.00 -2.48 20.78
N ALA A 28 12.51 -1.24 20.67
CA ALA A 28 11.56 -0.90 19.64
C ALA A 28 12.27 -1.18 18.31
N ALA A 29 11.91 -2.28 17.63
CA ALA A 29 12.35 -2.53 16.27
C ALA A 29 11.95 -1.30 15.46
N ALA A 30 12.93 -0.49 15.03
CA ALA A 30 12.68 0.59 14.11
C ALA A 30 11.92 0.00 12.92
N ALA A 31 10.74 0.52 12.64
CA ALA A 31 9.99 0.11 11.47
C ALA A 31 10.88 0.35 10.25
N GLY A 32 11.19 -0.71 9.51
CA GLY A 32 11.96 -0.61 8.27
C GLY A 32 11.27 0.30 7.25
N PRO A 33 11.97 0.72 6.20
CA PRO A 33 11.39 1.57 5.17
C PRO A 33 10.14 0.91 4.58
N ALA A 34 9.10 1.71 4.33
CA ALA A 34 7.83 1.18 3.82
C ALA A 34 7.97 0.58 2.42
N CYS A 35 8.95 1.06 1.65
CA CYS A 35 9.28 0.59 0.30
C CYS A 35 10.66 -0.07 0.26
N ALA A 36 10.77 -1.20 -0.43
CA ALA A 36 12.04 -1.90 -0.64
C ALA A 36 12.15 -2.45 -2.05
N ALA A 37 13.39 -2.56 -2.55
CA ALA A 37 13.69 -3.28 -3.78
C ALA A 37 13.47 -4.78 -3.59
N ALA A 38 12.94 -5.43 -4.62
CA ALA A 38 12.67 -6.86 -4.67
C ALA A 38 13.00 -7.43 -6.05
N ARG A 39 13.09 -8.76 -6.13
CA ARG A 39 13.23 -9.49 -7.40
C ARG A 39 12.26 -10.66 -7.44
N HIS A 40 11.74 -10.94 -8.63
CA HIS A 40 10.98 -12.16 -8.91
C HIS A 40 11.52 -12.75 -10.21
N GLY A 41 12.22 -13.88 -10.10
CA GLY A 41 13.16 -14.31 -11.13
C GLY A 41 14.23 -13.23 -11.35
N ASP A 42 14.47 -12.87 -12.61
CA ASP A 42 15.44 -11.84 -12.99
C ASP A 42 14.87 -10.42 -13.11
N THR A 43 13.59 -10.25 -12.82
CA THR A 43 12.92 -8.97 -12.96
C THR A 43 13.00 -8.16 -11.66
N PRO A 44 13.46 -6.89 -11.71
CA PRO A 44 13.46 -5.99 -10.57
C PRO A 44 12.08 -5.34 -10.33
N PHE A 45 11.72 -5.20 -9.07
CA PHE A 45 10.51 -4.54 -8.60
C PHE A 45 10.80 -3.65 -7.40
N THR A 46 9.94 -2.67 -7.18
CA THR A 46 9.84 -1.96 -5.90
C THR A 46 8.50 -2.33 -5.25
N ILE A 47 8.54 -2.79 -4.00
CA ILE A 47 7.37 -3.19 -3.21
C ILE A 47 7.24 -2.25 -2.01
N CYS A 48 6.10 -1.58 -1.91
CA CYS A 48 5.72 -0.74 -0.77
C CYS A 48 4.60 -1.41 0.04
N VAL A 49 4.82 -1.60 1.34
CA VAL A 49 3.95 -2.40 2.21
C VAL A 49 3.32 -1.52 3.28
N PHE A 50 1.99 -1.51 3.37
CA PHE A 50 1.26 -0.73 4.36
C PHE A 50 0.23 -1.59 5.09
N ASN A 51 0.12 -1.39 6.41
CA ASN A 51 -0.96 -1.95 7.20
C ASN A 51 -2.14 -0.96 7.20
N PRO A 52 -3.30 -1.28 6.60
CA PRO A 52 -4.46 -0.37 6.55
C PRO A 52 -4.99 0.05 7.92
N ALA A 53 -4.72 -0.71 8.99
CA ALA A 53 -5.13 -0.34 10.34
C ALA A 53 -4.25 0.75 10.97
N LYS A 54 -3.05 0.98 10.42
CA LYS A 54 -2.06 1.94 10.93
C LYS A 54 -1.78 3.09 9.95
N ALA A 55 -1.68 2.78 8.66
CA ALA A 55 -1.38 3.74 7.61
C ALA A 55 -2.62 4.55 7.23
N ASP A 56 -2.42 5.83 6.94
CA ASP A 56 -3.45 6.71 6.39
C ASP A 56 -3.38 6.67 4.85
N ILE A 57 -3.99 5.62 4.27
CA ILE A 57 -4.05 5.40 2.83
C ILE A 57 -5.22 6.20 2.26
N ARG A 58 -4.94 7.09 1.30
CA ARG A 58 -5.91 7.98 0.68
C ARG A 58 -5.80 7.96 -0.85
N THR A 59 -6.85 8.42 -1.51
CA THR A 59 -6.82 8.82 -2.92
C THR A 59 -6.81 10.34 -3.02
N PHE A 60 -6.17 10.86 -4.06
CA PHE A 60 -6.04 12.28 -4.36
C PHE A 60 -6.27 12.51 -5.85
N TRP A 61 -6.97 13.58 -6.21
CA TRP A 61 -7.18 13.95 -7.60
C TRP A 61 -7.06 15.45 -7.81
N ARG A 62 -7.88 16.24 -7.10
CA ARG A 62 -7.93 17.70 -7.25
C ARG A 62 -7.55 18.41 -5.97
N ASP A 63 -6.96 19.59 -6.11
CA ASP A 63 -6.71 20.50 -5.00
C ASP A 63 -7.99 21.27 -4.61
N ALA A 64 -7.85 22.19 -3.65
CA ALA A 64 -8.98 22.98 -3.14
C ALA A 64 -9.59 23.95 -4.18
N ASN A 65 -8.86 24.28 -5.25
CA ASN A 65 -9.36 25.12 -6.34
C ASN A 65 -10.07 24.28 -7.42
N GLY A 66 -10.04 22.95 -7.29
CA GLY A 66 -10.60 22.02 -8.26
C GLY A 66 -9.63 21.67 -9.38
N ASP A 67 -8.36 22.07 -9.33
CA ASP A 67 -7.37 21.69 -10.33
C ASP A 67 -6.80 20.31 -10.02
N ALA A 68 -6.58 19.49 -11.06
CA ALA A 68 -5.91 18.21 -10.86
C ALA A 68 -4.47 18.42 -10.37
N TYR A 69 -4.02 17.60 -9.40
CA TYR A 69 -2.63 17.67 -8.93
C TYR A 69 -1.64 17.43 -10.06
N GLY A 70 -1.94 16.49 -10.95
CA GLY A 70 -1.14 16.23 -12.15
C GLY A 70 0.22 15.58 -11.90
N GLY A 71 0.66 15.42 -10.66
CA GLY A 71 1.96 14.87 -10.29
C GLY A 71 2.18 14.85 -8.78
N PHE A 72 3.27 14.21 -8.35
CA PHE A 72 3.55 14.02 -6.93
C PHE A 72 4.07 15.27 -6.23
N ASP A 73 4.76 16.17 -6.93
CA ASP A 73 5.31 17.39 -6.33
C ASP A 73 4.20 18.32 -5.81
N ARG A 74 3.22 18.67 -6.67
CA ARG A 74 2.07 19.49 -6.26
C ARG A 74 1.26 18.83 -5.14
N LEU A 75 1.13 17.50 -5.16
CA LEU A 75 0.48 16.76 -4.09
C LEU A 75 1.28 16.82 -2.78
N ALA A 76 2.60 16.61 -2.83
CA ALA A 76 3.46 16.64 -1.65
C ALA A 76 3.48 18.04 -1.01
N GLU A 77 3.55 19.10 -1.83
CA GLU A 77 3.47 20.49 -1.39
C GLU A 77 2.13 20.80 -0.70
N ASP A 78 1.00 20.39 -1.28
CA ASP A 78 -0.32 20.59 -0.68
C ASP A 78 -0.50 19.80 0.62
N VAL A 79 -0.04 18.55 0.68
CA VAL A 79 -0.04 17.74 1.92
C VAL A 79 0.82 18.41 3.00
N ALA A 80 1.98 18.94 2.64
CA ALA A 80 2.85 19.67 3.55
C ALA A 80 2.20 20.99 4.04
N GLY A 81 1.55 21.74 3.15
CA GLY A 81 0.81 22.96 3.48
C GLY A 81 -0.34 22.72 4.46
N ARG A 82 -0.88 21.49 4.49
CA ARG A 82 -1.91 21.05 5.46
C ARG A 82 -1.34 20.45 6.74
N GLY A 83 -0.02 20.53 6.94
CA GLY A 83 0.69 20.06 8.13
C GLY A 83 0.96 18.55 8.16
N GLY A 84 0.85 17.88 7.01
CA GLY A 84 1.20 16.47 6.87
C GLY A 84 2.50 16.24 6.11
N ARG A 85 2.75 14.96 5.81
CA ARG A 85 3.85 14.53 4.94
C ARG A 85 3.36 13.42 4.03
N LEU A 86 3.63 13.54 2.73
CA LEU A 86 3.42 12.46 1.78
C LEU A 86 4.59 11.48 1.92
N VAL A 87 4.31 10.20 2.24
CA VAL A 87 5.35 9.19 2.49
C VAL A 87 5.39 8.11 1.41
N PHE A 88 4.34 8.04 0.61
CA PHE A 88 4.23 7.20 -0.57
C PHE A 88 3.16 7.79 -1.48
N ALA A 89 3.39 7.73 -2.79
CA ALA A 89 2.33 7.92 -3.77
C ALA A 89 2.60 7.14 -5.05
N MET A 90 1.52 6.79 -5.74
CA MET A 90 1.55 6.09 -7.01
C MET A 90 0.32 6.48 -7.81
N ASN A 91 0.42 6.52 -9.15
CA ASN A 91 -0.77 6.69 -9.97
C ASN A 91 -1.78 5.56 -9.67
N ALA A 92 -3.05 5.94 -9.52
CA ALA A 92 -4.14 5.04 -9.17
C ALA A 92 -4.82 4.51 -10.44
N GLY A 93 -6.16 4.52 -10.49
CA GLY A 93 -6.89 4.06 -11.65
C GLY A 93 -6.62 4.85 -12.93
N MET A 94 -6.93 4.23 -14.06
CA MET A 94 -6.79 4.85 -15.39
C MET A 94 -7.58 6.16 -15.49
N TYR A 95 -7.07 7.09 -16.31
CA TYR A 95 -7.61 8.44 -16.45
C TYR A 95 -7.73 8.86 -17.93
N GLN A 96 -8.53 9.90 -18.14
CA GLN A 96 -8.80 10.53 -19.44
C GLN A 96 -7.76 11.62 -19.73
N PRO A 97 -7.66 12.15 -20.97
CA PRO A 97 -6.69 13.20 -21.30
C PRO A 97 -6.75 14.47 -20.43
N ASP A 98 -7.92 14.77 -19.86
CA ASP A 98 -8.14 15.89 -18.92
C ASP A 98 -7.81 15.54 -17.46
N LEU A 99 -7.13 14.42 -17.23
CA LEU A 99 -6.74 13.87 -15.93
C LEU A 99 -7.91 13.36 -15.08
N SER A 100 -9.13 13.27 -15.63
CA SER A 100 -10.28 12.72 -14.91
C SER A 100 -10.26 11.19 -14.81
N PRO A 101 -10.76 10.58 -13.72
CA PRO A 101 -10.86 9.13 -13.58
C PRO A 101 -11.70 8.50 -14.71
N VAL A 102 -11.30 7.32 -15.21
CA VAL A 102 -12.12 6.54 -16.17
C VAL A 102 -13.28 5.81 -15.47
N GLY A 103 -13.13 5.50 -14.18
CA GLY A 103 -14.08 4.72 -13.37
C GLY A 103 -14.32 5.34 -12.00
N LEU A 104 -14.84 4.54 -11.05
CA LEU A 104 -15.14 5.01 -9.70
C LEU A 104 -13.95 5.74 -9.08
N TYR A 105 -14.22 6.93 -8.56
CA TYR A 105 -13.30 7.67 -7.71
C TYR A 105 -14.06 8.16 -6.49
N VAL A 106 -13.55 7.83 -5.31
CA VAL A 106 -14.09 8.31 -4.02
C VAL A 106 -12.97 8.94 -3.24
N GLU A 107 -13.22 10.12 -2.67
CA GLU A 107 -12.31 10.83 -1.78
C GLU A 107 -13.12 11.40 -0.61
N LYS A 108 -12.68 11.11 0.62
CA LYS A 108 -13.36 11.55 1.85
C LYS A 108 -14.85 11.15 1.89
N GLY A 109 -15.16 9.95 1.41
CA GLY A 109 -16.52 9.41 1.33
C GLY A 109 -17.39 10.04 0.23
N GLN A 110 -16.87 10.99 -0.54
CA GLN A 110 -17.59 11.63 -1.64
C GLN A 110 -17.22 10.99 -2.97
N GLU A 111 -18.22 10.61 -3.75
CA GLU A 111 -18.03 10.12 -5.11
C GLU A 111 -17.68 11.29 -6.04
N GLY A 112 -16.43 11.34 -6.50
CA GLY A 112 -15.96 12.34 -7.46
C GLY A 112 -16.10 11.90 -8.92
N HIS A 113 -16.26 10.59 -9.17
CA HIS A 113 -16.55 10.04 -10.50
C HIS A 113 -17.25 8.68 -10.39
N PRO A 114 -18.27 8.37 -11.22
CA PRO A 114 -19.08 7.16 -11.06
C PRO A 114 -18.37 5.88 -11.51
N VAL A 115 -18.87 4.74 -11.02
CA VAL A 115 -18.46 3.40 -11.46
C VAL A 115 -18.66 3.23 -12.97
N ASN A 116 -17.61 2.78 -13.66
CA ASN A 116 -17.68 2.40 -15.06
C ASN A 116 -17.77 0.88 -15.22
N ARG A 117 -18.90 0.41 -15.78
CA ARG A 117 -19.21 -1.02 -15.94
C ARG A 117 -18.91 -1.55 -17.34
N ARG A 118 -18.47 -0.68 -18.26
CA ARG A 118 -18.39 -1.00 -19.68
C ARG A 118 -17.19 -1.93 -19.92
N ALA A 119 -17.43 -3.04 -20.59
CA ALA A 119 -16.38 -3.76 -21.28
C ALA A 119 -15.89 -2.88 -22.45
N GLY A 120 -14.66 -3.10 -22.92
CA GLY A 120 -14.12 -2.33 -24.01
C GLY A 120 -12.69 -2.72 -24.36
N ALA A 121 -12.09 -1.95 -25.25
CA ALA A 121 -10.68 -2.10 -25.58
C ALA A 121 -9.78 -1.63 -24.41
N GLY A 122 -8.53 -2.09 -24.43
CA GLY A 122 -7.53 -1.72 -23.43
C GLY A 122 -7.69 -2.44 -22.09
N ASN A 123 -6.83 -2.07 -21.13
CA ASN A 123 -6.72 -2.75 -19.85
C ASN A 123 -7.99 -2.58 -19.00
N PHE A 124 -8.56 -1.36 -18.94
CA PHE A 124 -9.77 -1.09 -18.16
C PHE A 124 -10.97 -1.96 -18.59
N GLY A 125 -11.12 -2.16 -19.90
CA GLY A 125 -12.19 -2.96 -20.49
C GLY A 125 -11.97 -4.47 -20.42
N MET A 126 -10.79 -4.93 -19.97
CA MET A 126 -10.49 -6.33 -19.73
C MET A 126 -11.18 -6.80 -18.44
N LEU A 127 -12.44 -7.22 -18.58
CA LEU A 127 -13.21 -7.73 -17.44
C LEU A 127 -12.77 -9.14 -16.99
N PRO A 128 -12.88 -9.44 -15.68
CA PRO A 128 -13.29 -8.53 -14.61
C PRO A 128 -12.25 -7.46 -14.24
N ASN A 129 -12.73 -6.24 -14.04
CA ASN A 129 -11.99 -5.12 -13.45
C ASN A 129 -12.40 -4.95 -11.98
N GLY A 130 -11.76 -4.04 -11.24
CA GLY A 130 -11.97 -3.98 -9.79
C GLY A 130 -11.78 -2.60 -9.19
N ILE A 131 -12.13 -2.54 -7.91
CA ILE A 131 -12.08 -1.33 -7.09
C ILE A 131 -11.16 -1.63 -5.90
N PHE A 132 -10.08 -0.88 -5.79
CA PHE A 132 -9.35 -0.77 -4.53
C PHE A 132 -10.07 0.27 -3.67
N TRP A 133 -10.35 -0.09 -2.41
CA TRP A 133 -11.07 0.76 -1.49
C TRP A 133 -10.43 0.75 -0.11
N VAL A 134 -10.60 1.85 0.61
CA VAL A 134 -10.25 2.04 2.02
C VAL A 134 -11.51 2.48 2.77
N ARG A 135 -11.75 1.88 3.94
CA ARG A 135 -12.84 2.22 4.85
C ARG A 135 -12.37 2.09 6.29
N GLY A 136 -12.24 3.21 6.98
CA GLY A 136 -11.71 3.29 8.34
C GLY A 136 -10.30 2.70 8.43
N GLN A 137 -10.19 1.57 9.13
CA GLN A 137 -8.93 0.85 9.36
C GLN A 137 -8.80 -0.40 8.47
N SER A 138 -9.61 -0.49 7.40
CA SER A 138 -9.65 -1.63 6.50
C SER A 138 -9.46 -1.17 5.06
N ALA A 139 -8.84 -2.02 4.25
CA ALA A 139 -8.75 -1.86 2.82
C ALA A 139 -9.09 -3.17 2.13
N GLY A 140 -9.50 -3.10 0.88
CA GLY A 140 -9.88 -4.27 0.09
C GLY A 140 -9.77 -4.02 -1.40
N ILE A 141 -9.76 -5.12 -2.14
CA ILE A 141 -9.93 -5.12 -3.59
C ILE A 141 -11.18 -5.94 -3.88
N THR A 142 -12.08 -5.41 -4.70
CA THR A 142 -13.34 -6.09 -5.01
C THR A 142 -13.63 -5.95 -6.49
N GLU A 143 -14.06 -7.05 -7.12
CA GLU A 143 -14.57 -7.02 -8.48
C GLU A 143 -15.75 -6.06 -8.58
N THR A 144 -15.79 -5.26 -9.66
CA THR A 144 -16.73 -4.14 -9.80
C THR A 144 -18.20 -4.53 -9.61
N ARG A 145 -18.68 -5.63 -10.21
CA ARG A 145 -20.09 -6.06 -10.07
C ARG A 145 -20.38 -6.53 -8.66
N LYS A 146 -19.45 -7.25 -8.02
CA LYS A 146 -19.56 -7.66 -6.60
C LYS A 146 -19.55 -6.45 -5.67
N PHE A 147 -18.72 -5.44 -5.92
CA PHE A 147 -18.69 -4.21 -5.12
C PHE A 147 -20.07 -3.51 -5.10
N LEU A 148 -20.73 -3.44 -6.26
CA LEU A 148 -22.05 -2.84 -6.41
C LEU A 148 -23.16 -3.58 -5.64
N THR A 149 -23.00 -4.87 -5.36
CA THR A 149 -23.99 -5.64 -4.58
C THR A 149 -23.68 -5.67 -3.09
N GLN A 150 -22.45 -5.36 -2.68
CA GLN A 150 -22.01 -5.40 -1.27
C GLN A 150 -22.27 -4.11 -0.49
N ASN A 151 -22.78 -3.05 -1.14
CA ASN A 151 -23.09 -1.75 -0.52
C ASN A 151 -21.91 -1.19 0.31
N ILE A 152 -20.69 -1.40 -0.18
CA ILE A 152 -19.48 -0.85 0.45
C ILE A 152 -19.51 0.67 0.25
N ARG A 153 -19.40 1.42 1.36
CA ARG A 153 -19.25 2.87 1.36
C ARG A 153 -17.83 3.22 1.78
N PRO A 154 -16.89 3.34 0.83
CA PRO A 154 -15.50 3.59 1.14
C PRO A 154 -15.26 5.07 1.45
N ASP A 155 -14.25 5.34 2.26
CA ASP A 155 -13.75 6.70 2.48
C ASP A 155 -12.88 7.13 1.29
N TYR A 156 -12.14 6.18 0.72
CA TYR A 156 -11.32 6.38 -0.47
C TYR A 156 -11.46 5.17 -1.39
N ALA A 157 -11.57 5.42 -2.70
CA ALA A 157 -11.61 4.34 -3.67
C ALA A 157 -11.13 4.78 -5.04
N THR A 158 -10.59 3.81 -5.78
CA THR A 158 -10.23 3.96 -7.18
C THR A 158 -10.59 2.68 -7.93
N GLN A 159 -11.28 2.83 -9.06
CA GLN A 159 -11.53 1.73 -9.99
C GLN A 159 -10.43 1.67 -11.04
N SER A 160 -9.97 0.46 -11.31
CA SER A 160 -9.08 0.21 -12.45
C SER A 160 -9.27 -1.19 -13.01
N GLY A 161 -8.49 -1.57 -14.00
CA GLY A 161 -8.55 -2.89 -14.58
C GLY A 161 -7.36 -3.24 -15.48
N PRO A 162 -7.07 -4.54 -15.63
CA PRO A 162 -7.86 -5.67 -15.10
C PRO A 162 -7.60 -5.94 -13.62
N LEU A 163 -8.44 -6.77 -12.98
CA LEU A 163 -7.96 -7.51 -11.81
C LEU A 163 -6.79 -8.40 -12.26
N LEU A 164 -5.73 -8.45 -11.47
CA LEU A 164 -4.56 -9.29 -11.74
C LEU A 164 -4.75 -10.68 -11.13
N VAL A 165 -5.22 -10.72 -9.88
CA VAL A 165 -5.47 -11.93 -9.10
C VAL A 165 -6.85 -11.82 -8.46
N ILE A 166 -7.59 -12.92 -8.44
CA ILE A 166 -8.97 -13.02 -7.95
C ILE A 166 -9.08 -14.31 -7.13
N GLY A 167 -9.28 -14.18 -5.81
CA GLY A 167 -9.29 -15.34 -4.91
C GLY A 167 -8.07 -16.25 -5.06
N GLY A 168 -6.87 -15.67 -5.23
CA GLY A 168 -5.59 -16.38 -5.37
C GLY A 168 -5.30 -16.92 -6.77
N LYS A 169 -6.19 -16.70 -7.74
CA LYS A 169 -6.02 -17.15 -9.13
C LYS A 169 -5.75 -15.98 -10.06
N ILE A 170 -4.76 -16.13 -10.95
CA ILE A 170 -4.49 -15.13 -12.00
C ILE A 170 -5.75 -14.97 -12.87
N HIS A 171 -6.04 -13.71 -13.24
CA HIS A 171 -7.17 -13.37 -14.08
C HIS A 171 -7.21 -14.21 -15.37
N PRO A 172 -8.37 -14.78 -15.76
CA PRO A 172 -8.46 -15.81 -16.81
C PRO A 172 -8.03 -15.35 -18.21
N LYS A 173 -8.09 -14.04 -18.51
CA LYS A 173 -7.60 -13.46 -19.77
C LYS A 173 -6.09 -13.14 -19.77
N ILE A 174 -5.41 -13.23 -18.62
CA ILE A 174 -3.95 -13.08 -18.55
C ILE A 174 -3.35 -14.44 -18.86
N LYS A 175 -2.74 -14.56 -20.04
CA LYS A 175 -2.16 -15.82 -20.50
C LYS A 175 -0.68 -15.95 -20.10
N PRO A 176 -0.20 -17.16 -19.74
CA PRO A 176 1.21 -17.41 -19.48
C PRO A 176 2.15 -17.05 -20.64
N ASP A 177 1.68 -17.20 -21.88
CA ASP A 177 2.40 -16.91 -23.13
C ASP A 177 2.15 -15.49 -23.66
N GLY A 178 1.57 -14.60 -22.84
CA GLY A 178 1.28 -13.23 -23.23
C GLY A 178 2.56 -12.42 -23.47
N VAL A 179 2.65 -11.76 -24.62
CA VAL A 179 3.88 -11.06 -25.08
C VAL A 179 3.93 -9.55 -24.78
N SER A 180 2.88 -8.97 -24.22
CA SER A 180 2.87 -7.52 -23.94
C SER A 180 3.71 -7.20 -22.73
N GLU A 181 4.86 -6.57 -22.95
CA GLU A 181 5.75 -6.09 -21.90
C GLU A 181 5.66 -4.56 -21.74
N LYS A 182 5.43 -4.10 -20.51
CA LYS A 182 5.42 -2.67 -20.16
C LYS A 182 5.87 -2.51 -18.71
N THR A 183 6.27 -1.30 -18.33
CA THR A 183 6.28 -0.92 -16.91
C THR A 183 4.85 -1.01 -16.39
N ARG A 184 4.67 -1.67 -15.24
CA ARG A 184 3.35 -1.91 -14.64
C ARG A 184 3.37 -1.56 -13.18
N ASN A 185 2.24 -1.09 -12.69
CA ASN A 185 2.00 -0.99 -11.27
C ASN A 185 0.65 -1.60 -10.87
N GLY A 186 0.51 -1.87 -9.58
CA GLY A 186 -0.66 -2.51 -9.04
C GLY A 186 -0.67 -2.50 -7.53
N VAL A 187 -1.82 -2.85 -6.97
CA VAL A 187 -2.02 -3.03 -5.53
C VAL A 187 -2.55 -4.43 -5.27
N GLY A 188 -2.03 -5.09 -4.26
CA GLY A 188 -2.51 -6.38 -3.75
C GLY A 188 -2.95 -6.26 -2.30
N MET A 189 -4.05 -6.93 -1.96
CA MET A 189 -4.45 -7.17 -0.57
C MET A 189 -4.11 -8.61 -0.22
N CYS A 190 -3.26 -8.79 0.79
CA CYS A 190 -2.63 -10.08 1.05
C CYS A 190 -3.13 -10.76 2.32
N GLU A 191 -2.90 -12.07 2.43
CA GLU A 191 -3.44 -12.91 3.52
C GLU A 191 -3.03 -12.43 4.93
N ASP A 192 -1.91 -11.70 5.02
CA ASP A 192 -1.44 -11.06 6.26
C ASP A 192 -2.15 -9.72 6.59
N GLY A 193 -3.14 -9.33 5.80
CA GLY A 193 -3.89 -8.09 5.95
C GLY A 193 -3.17 -6.84 5.47
N LEU A 194 -1.99 -6.97 4.85
CA LEU A 194 -1.21 -5.84 4.37
C LEU A 194 -1.56 -5.50 2.91
N ALA A 195 -1.61 -4.21 2.62
CA ALA A 195 -1.67 -3.69 1.26
C ALA A 195 -0.24 -3.62 0.70
N ARG A 196 -0.03 -4.21 -0.48
CA ARG A 196 1.25 -4.17 -1.20
C ARG A 196 1.06 -3.43 -2.51
N PHE A 197 1.65 -2.24 -2.60
CA PHE A 197 1.75 -1.49 -3.85
C PHE A 197 3.06 -1.85 -4.53
N ILE A 198 2.99 -2.27 -5.78
CA ILE A 198 4.14 -2.80 -6.52
C ILE A 198 4.26 -2.06 -7.83
N ILE A 199 5.49 -1.67 -8.18
CA ILE A 199 5.87 -1.20 -9.51
C ILE A 199 6.99 -2.09 -10.06
N ALA A 200 6.89 -2.45 -11.34
CA ALA A 200 7.96 -3.11 -12.06
C ALA A 200 9.01 -2.07 -12.48
N ASP A 201 10.28 -2.33 -12.18
CA ASP A 201 11.39 -1.43 -12.54
C ASP A 201 12.00 -1.79 -13.91
N ALA A 202 11.41 -2.77 -14.60
CA ALA A 202 11.66 -3.14 -15.98
C ALA A 202 10.34 -3.55 -16.65
N PRO A 203 10.25 -3.56 -18.01
CA PRO A 203 9.09 -4.08 -18.70
C PRO A 203 8.78 -5.53 -18.33
N VAL A 204 7.50 -5.82 -18.06
CA VAL A 204 7.01 -7.15 -17.69
C VAL A 204 5.73 -7.52 -18.40
N THR A 205 5.55 -8.82 -18.64
CA THR A 205 4.26 -9.37 -19.05
C THR A 205 3.22 -9.22 -17.93
N PHE A 206 1.94 -9.20 -18.29
CA PHE A 206 0.87 -9.24 -17.29
C PHE A 206 0.95 -10.50 -16.41
N PHE A 207 1.34 -11.64 -17.00
CA PHE A 207 1.45 -12.89 -16.27
C PHE A 207 2.58 -12.87 -15.26
N ALA A 208 3.77 -12.37 -15.64
CA ALA A 208 4.89 -12.20 -14.72
C ALA A 208 4.51 -11.27 -13.56
N PHE A 209 3.83 -10.15 -13.87
CA PHE A 209 3.39 -9.21 -12.85
C PHE A 209 2.35 -9.81 -11.89
N ALA A 210 1.33 -10.50 -12.41
CA ALA A 210 0.31 -11.16 -11.58
C ALA A 210 0.89 -12.30 -10.74
N SER A 211 1.87 -13.05 -11.27
CA SER A 211 2.52 -14.17 -10.57
C SER A 211 3.27 -13.73 -9.32
N LEU A 212 3.81 -12.51 -9.31
CA LEU A 212 4.41 -11.92 -8.10
C LEU A 212 3.37 -11.77 -6.98
N PHE A 213 2.18 -11.25 -7.28
CA PHE A 213 1.11 -11.13 -6.28
C PHE A 213 0.67 -12.49 -5.73
N VAL A 214 0.59 -13.52 -6.59
CA VAL A 214 0.30 -14.90 -6.14
C VAL A 214 1.40 -15.41 -5.22
N THR A 215 2.67 -15.20 -5.57
CA THR A 215 3.83 -15.60 -4.74
C THR A 215 3.82 -14.91 -3.38
N LEU A 216 3.41 -13.64 -3.34
CA LEU A 216 3.26 -12.85 -2.12
C LEU A 216 1.96 -13.16 -1.34
N LYS A 217 1.20 -14.17 -1.77
CA LYS A 217 -0.07 -14.59 -1.16
C LYS A 217 -1.09 -13.46 -1.09
N CYS A 218 -1.25 -12.74 -2.20
CA CYS A 218 -2.27 -11.73 -2.36
C CYS A 218 -3.48 -12.33 -3.08
N PRO A 219 -4.55 -12.72 -2.36
CA PRO A 219 -5.72 -13.34 -2.98
C PRO A 219 -6.38 -12.41 -3.99
N ASP A 220 -6.34 -11.11 -3.77
CA ASP A 220 -6.87 -10.13 -4.72
C ASP A 220 -5.80 -9.09 -5.04
N ALA A 221 -5.62 -8.82 -6.33
CA ALA A 221 -4.70 -7.81 -6.82
C ALA A 221 -5.31 -7.07 -8.01
N LEU A 222 -5.06 -5.77 -8.09
CA LEU A 222 -5.62 -4.86 -9.07
C LEU A 222 -4.49 -4.17 -9.84
N PHE A 223 -4.54 -4.25 -11.16
CA PHE A 223 -3.70 -3.43 -12.03
C PHE A 223 -4.19 -1.99 -11.96
N LEU A 224 -3.28 -1.05 -11.77
CA LEU A 224 -3.62 0.37 -11.67
C LEU A 224 -3.48 1.01 -13.05
N ASP A 225 -2.40 1.72 -13.35
CA ASP A 225 -2.17 2.26 -14.69
C ASP A 225 -0.73 2.01 -15.17
N GLY A 226 -0.62 1.48 -16.38
CA GLY A 226 0.64 1.01 -16.98
C GLY A 226 0.90 1.50 -18.39
N SER A 227 0.25 2.58 -18.83
CA SER A 227 0.87 3.45 -19.84
C SER A 227 1.79 4.47 -19.17
N ILE A 228 1.45 4.87 -17.94
CA ILE A 228 2.25 5.73 -17.07
C ILE A 228 2.23 5.08 -15.69
N SER A 229 3.30 4.40 -15.32
CA SER A 229 3.53 3.90 -13.95
C SER A 229 4.62 4.74 -13.31
N ALA A 230 4.32 5.34 -12.17
CA ALA A 230 5.18 6.28 -11.47
C ALA A 230 5.07 6.04 -9.95
N LEU A 231 6.19 6.15 -9.26
CA LEU A 231 6.29 6.00 -7.80
C LEU A 231 6.95 7.22 -7.17
N TYR A 232 6.34 7.68 -6.07
CA TYR A 232 6.92 8.58 -5.10
C TYR A 232 7.22 7.78 -3.83
N ALA A 233 8.50 7.66 -3.49
CA ALA A 233 8.99 6.97 -2.30
C ALA A 233 10.22 7.73 -1.75
N PRO A 234 10.02 8.71 -0.85
CA PRO A 234 11.09 9.53 -0.28
C PRO A 234 12.19 8.72 0.42
N ASP A 235 11.82 7.63 1.10
CA ASP A 235 12.76 6.73 1.77
C ASP A 235 13.75 6.08 0.78
N LEU A 236 13.35 5.96 -0.48
CA LEU A 236 14.18 5.47 -1.59
C LEU A 236 14.77 6.60 -2.44
N LYS A 237 14.54 7.87 -2.06
CA LYS A 237 14.87 9.06 -2.85
C LYS A 237 14.31 9.00 -4.28
N ARG A 238 13.12 8.41 -4.43
CA ARG A 238 12.45 8.21 -5.71
C ARG A 238 11.26 9.13 -5.86
N ASN A 239 11.21 9.84 -6.98
CA ASN A 239 10.11 10.71 -7.39
C ASN A 239 10.00 10.67 -8.91
N ASP A 240 9.15 9.79 -9.43
CA ASP A 240 8.95 9.63 -10.88
C ASP A 240 7.97 10.71 -11.39
N GLY A 241 8.25 11.34 -12.54
CA GLY A 241 7.42 12.47 -13.00
C GLY A 241 7.59 12.90 -14.46
N TRP A 242 7.51 11.98 -15.42
CA TRP A 242 7.75 12.29 -16.84
C TRP A 242 6.48 12.67 -17.63
N LYS A 243 5.29 12.48 -17.06
CA LYS A 243 3.99 12.87 -17.63
C LYS A 243 3.01 13.22 -16.52
N SER A 244 2.02 14.06 -16.85
CA SER A 244 0.92 14.35 -15.94
C SER A 244 0.08 13.10 -15.68
N ILE A 245 -0.24 12.85 -14.41
CA ILE A 245 -1.05 11.72 -13.94
C ILE A 245 -2.39 12.20 -13.39
N GLY A 246 -3.42 11.36 -13.54
CA GLY A 246 -4.76 11.61 -13.02
C GLY A 246 -4.87 11.27 -11.53
N PRO A 247 -5.79 10.38 -11.13
CA PRO A 247 -5.91 9.94 -9.75
C PRO A 247 -4.62 9.36 -9.19
N ILE A 248 -4.34 9.65 -7.93
CA ILE A 248 -3.17 9.19 -7.17
C ILE A 248 -3.66 8.44 -5.94
N VAL A 249 -3.01 7.33 -5.60
CA VAL A 249 -3.14 6.68 -4.29
C VAL A 249 -1.88 6.99 -3.50
N GLY A 250 -2.01 7.38 -2.23
CA GLY A 250 -0.88 7.77 -1.41
C GLY A 250 -1.08 7.45 0.07
N VAL A 251 0.03 7.49 0.80
CA VAL A 251 0.04 7.39 2.26
C VAL A 251 0.55 8.69 2.83
N VAL A 252 -0.15 9.19 3.84
CA VAL A 252 0.20 10.43 4.53
C VAL A 252 0.46 10.20 6.01
N GLU A 253 1.30 11.05 6.59
CA GLU A 253 1.54 11.12 8.03
C GLU A 253 1.29 12.54 8.52
N GLY A 254 0.97 12.70 9.81
CA GLY A 254 0.81 14.01 10.45
C GLY A 254 -0.43 14.82 10.03
N MET A 255 -1.09 14.47 8.92
CA MET A 255 -2.36 15.08 8.55
C MET A 255 -3.45 14.69 9.54
N LYS A 256 -4.23 15.70 9.99
CA LYS A 256 -5.44 15.42 10.77
C LYS A 256 -6.38 14.54 9.92
N LYS A 257 -6.89 13.46 10.51
CA LYS A 257 -8.00 12.73 9.91
C LYS A 257 -9.23 13.63 9.97
N GLU A 258 -9.73 13.99 8.80
CA GLU A 258 -11.01 14.69 8.68
C GLU A 258 -12.10 13.70 9.12
N ARG A 259 -12.93 14.10 10.10
CA ARG A 259 -13.98 13.26 10.69
C ARG A 259 -15.27 13.39 9.91
#